data_AF-A0A7J8WRQ7-F1
#
_entry.id   AF-A0A7J8WRQ7-F1
#
_cell.length_a   1.000
_cell.length_b   1.000
_cell.length_c   1.000
_cell.angle_alpha   90.00
_cell.angle_beta   90.00
_cell.angle_gamma   90.00
#
_symmetry.space_group_name_H-M   'P 1'
#
loop_
_entity.id
_entity.type
_entity.pdbx_description
1 polymer ?
#
loop_
_entity_poly.entity_id
_entity_poly.type
_entity_poly.pdbx_seq_one_letter_code
_entity_poly.pdbx_strand_id
1 'polypeptide(L)'
;MNSVWALLASIALIRTTLYNYLPEKLRLYISARFEEWTRRFNTDETMVFKDFQSSKMNQLFQAANLYLGESLPTISIPRVTVEKTENVRNLTFSMEKNTEMIDVYENIPMKWKYFSDYSRGLSKHEIRWYELSFHKEYKSLVTKCYLPYILERANKIKERNRVVQLHTAAHGFWTPKPVIIQHPMTFETLAMDGNLKKELVEDLDRFMNSKEYYQQIGKVWKRGYLLYGPPGTGKSSLIAAMANHLNFDIYNLNLSAVSSDFVLQNLLLSTANRSILVIEDIDCSIKFQNRESGIEQPIKYQRQNKVTLSGLLNFFDGILSCCGEGKILVATTNYKDRIDPALLRAGRMDVHIYLTYCTFSAFKQLALRYLEISDHSLFHHIQKLLPKVKVSPAEVA
;
A
#
# COMPACT_ATOMS: atom_id res chain seq x y z
N MET A 1 -49.76 18.45 -26.96
CA MET A 1 -49.16 17.18 -27.40
C MET A 1 -48.98 17.10 -28.92
N ASN A 2 -49.93 17.55 -29.75
CA ASN A 2 -49.87 17.38 -31.22
C ASN A 2 -48.70 18.10 -31.92
N SER A 3 -48.17 19.20 -31.35
CA SER A 3 -47.05 19.95 -31.94
C SER A 3 -45.70 19.23 -31.83
N VAL A 4 -45.46 18.50 -30.74
CA VAL A 4 -44.21 17.75 -30.51
C VAL A 4 -44.15 16.51 -31.41
N TRP A 5 -45.27 15.81 -31.57
CA TRP A 5 -45.38 14.66 -32.49
C TRP A 5 -45.23 15.07 -33.95
N ALA A 6 -45.75 16.23 -34.36
CA ALA A 6 -45.55 16.79 -35.70
C ALA A 6 -44.08 17.16 -35.96
N LEU A 7 -43.38 17.71 -34.96
CA LEU A 7 -41.94 18.02 -35.03
C LEU A 7 -41.09 16.76 -35.11
N LEU A 8 -41.41 15.73 -34.32
CA LEU A 8 -40.72 14.43 -34.38
C LEU A 8 -40.98 13.70 -35.69
N ALA A 9 -42.22 13.74 -36.20
CA ALA A 9 -42.58 13.13 -37.48
C ALA A 9 -41.87 13.83 -38.66
N SER A 10 -41.80 15.16 -38.66
CA SER A 10 -41.08 15.93 -39.69
C SER A 10 -39.57 15.71 -39.61
N ILE A 11 -38.97 15.64 -38.42
CA ILE A 11 -37.55 15.27 -38.25
C ILE A 11 -37.29 13.83 -38.72
N ALA A 12 -38.21 12.90 -38.44
CA ALA A 12 -38.09 11.51 -38.89
C ALA A 12 -38.20 11.37 -40.42
N LEU A 13 -39.07 12.17 -41.06
CA LEU A 13 -39.23 12.23 -42.51
C LEU A 13 -38.01 12.85 -43.17
N ILE A 14 -37.52 13.98 -42.65
CA ILE A 14 -36.29 14.64 -43.11
C ILE A 14 -35.10 13.69 -42.96
N ARG A 15 -34.99 12.99 -41.82
CA ARG A 15 -33.95 12.00 -41.56
C ARG A 15 -34.02 10.83 -42.54
N THR A 16 -35.20 10.28 -42.83
CA THR A 16 -35.34 9.15 -43.77
C THR A 16 -35.10 9.58 -45.22
N THR A 17 -35.53 10.77 -45.63
CA THR A 17 -35.21 11.31 -46.97
C THR A 17 -33.73 11.62 -47.12
N LEU A 18 -33.07 12.20 -46.10
CA LEU A 18 -31.62 12.41 -46.08
C LEU A 18 -30.88 11.06 -46.11
N TYR A 19 -31.38 10.03 -45.41
CA TYR A 19 -30.75 8.70 -45.33
C TYR A 19 -30.92 7.84 -46.60
N ASN A 20 -31.81 8.21 -47.51
CA ASN A 20 -31.97 7.49 -48.78
C ASN A 20 -31.27 8.20 -49.95
N TYR A 21 -31.08 9.52 -49.87
CA TYR A 21 -30.54 10.31 -50.99
C TYR A 21 -29.14 10.90 -50.77
N LEU A 22 -28.60 10.97 -49.54
CA LEU A 22 -27.24 11.48 -49.35
C LEU A 22 -26.18 10.38 -49.46
N PRO A 23 -25.12 10.59 -50.26
CA PRO A 23 -23.91 9.78 -50.22
C PRO A 23 -23.30 9.73 -48.81
N GLU A 24 -22.68 8.60 -48.46
CA GLU A 24 -22.13 8.34 -47.12
C GLU A 24 -21.13 9.44 -46.66
N LYS A 25 -20.31 9.94 -47.59
CA LYS A 25 -19.37 11.06 -47.34
C LYS A 25 -20.07 12.36 -46.93
N LEU A 26 -21.22 12.67 -47.52
CA LEU A 26 -22.00 13.87 -47.19
C LEU A 26 -22.71 13.72 -45.84
N ARG A 27 -23.11 12.50 -45.45
CA ARG A 27 -23.67 12.25 -44.11
C ARG A 27 -22.63 12.48 -43.03
N LEU A 28 -21.42 11.93 -43.22
CA LEU A 28 -20.29 12.14 -42.31
C LEU A 28 -19.91 13.62 -42.22
N TYR A 29 -19.97 14.35 -43.34
CA TYR A 29 -19.73 15.79 -43.36
C TYR A 29 -20.79 16.58 -42.60
N ILE A 30 -22.08 16.31 -42.84
CA ILE A 30 -23.18 16.99 -42.15
C ILE A 30 -23.20 16.64 -40.66
N SER A 31 -22.96 15.38 -40.28
CA SER A 31 -22.89 15.00 -38.86
C SER A 31 -21.71 15.69 -38.17
N ALA A 32 -20.55 15.76 -38.82
CA ALA A 32 -19.38 16.47 -38.28
C ALA A 32 -19.68 17.98 -38.13
N ARG A 33 -20.32 18.60 -39.13
CA ARG A 33 -20.69 20.03 -39.11
C ARG A 33 -21.78 20.32 -38.07
N PHE A 34 -22.73 19.41 -37.89
CA PHE A 34 -23.80 19.52 -36.91
C PHE A 34 -23.27 19.32 -35.48
N GLU A 35 -22.35 18.37 -35.27
CA GLU A 35 -21.58 18.25 -34.01
C GLU A 35 -20.75 19.51 -33.73
N GLU A 36 -20.16 20.11 -34.76
CA GLU A 36 -19.40 21.36 -34.64
C GLU A 36 -20.30 22.54 -34.27
N TRP A 37 -21.53 22.58 -34.79
CA TRP A 37 -22.54 23.60 -34.49
C TRP A 37 -23.14 23.42 -33.09
N THR A 38 -23.47 22.18 -32.66
CA THR A 38 -23.97 21.91 -31.30
C THR A 38 -22.90 22.15 -30.24
N ARG A 39 -21.61 21.93 -30.53
CA ARG A 39 -20.51 22.31 -29.62
C ARG A 39 -20.48 23.81 -29.28
N ARG A 40 -20.98 24.69 -30.15
CA ARG A 40 -21.04 26.13 -29.88
C ARG A 40 -22.10 26.52 -28.85
N PHE A 41 -23.14 25.70 -28.70
CA PHE A 41 -24.18 25.88 -27.69
C PHE A 41 -23.98 24.98 -26.45
N ASN A 42 -23.04 24.04 -26.51
CA ASN A 42 -22.73 23.19 -25.38
C ASN A 42 -21.92 23.99 -24.34
N THR A 43 -22.55 24.30 -23.22
CA THR A 43 -21.93 24.94 -22.06
C THR A 43 -21.06 23.98 -21.25
N ASP A 44 -21.17 22.69 -21.52
CA ASP A 44 -20.46 21.67 -20.78
C ASP A 44 -19.08 21.43 -21.39
N GLU A 45 -18.11 21.25 -20.49
CA GLU A 45 -16.78 20.75 -20.79
C GLU A 45 -16.70 19.29 -20.41
N THR A 46 -16.04 18.50 -21.24
CA THR A 46 -15.84 17.06 -21.00
C THR A 46 -14.36 16.75 -20.91
N MET A 47 -13.94 16.15 -19.81
CA MET A 47 -12.60 15.61 -19.61
C MET A 47 -12.62 14.10 -19.78
N VAL A 48 -11.63 13.55 -20.51
CA VAL A 48 -11.55 12.13 -20.85
C VAL A 48 -10.38 11.48 -20.14
N PHE A 49 -10.65 10.45 -19.34
CA PHE A 49 -9.66 9.69 -18.59
C PHE A 49 -9.56 8.28 -19.17
N LYS A 50 -8.57 8.04 -20.04
CA LYS A 50 -8.31 6.70 -20.60
C LYS A 50 -7.56 5.84 -19.60
N ASP A 51 -7.87 4.54 -19.57
CA ASP A 51 -7.24 3.54 -18.68
C ASP A 51 -5.72 3.43 -18.90
N PHE A 52 -5.27 3.41 -20.15
CA PHE A 52 -3.86 3.44 -20.51
C PHE A 52 -3.51 4.68 -21.33
N GLN A 53 -2.38 5.30 -21.00
CA GLN A 53 -1.76 6.36 -21.78
C GLN A 53 -0.30 5.99 -22.02
N SER A 54 0.07 5.79 -23.30
CA SER A 54 1.45 5.48 -23.71
C SER A 54 2.08 4.31 -22.93
N SER A 55 1.35 3.20 -22.82
CA SER A 55 1.75 1.96 -22.11
C SER A 55 1.86 2.06 -20.58
N LYS A 56 1.56 3.21 -19.98
CA LYS A 56 1.41 3.36 -18.53
C LYS A 56 -0.07 3.45 -18.17
N MET A 57 -0.43 2.84 -17.06
CA MET A 57 -1.78 2.91 -16.53
C MET A 57 -2.04 4.31 -15.96
N ASN A 58 -3.19 4.89 -16.26
CA ASN A 58 -3.55 6.22 -15.84
C ASN A 58 -4.02 6.22 -14.39
N GLN A 59 -3.29 6.92 -13.53
CA GLN A 59 -3.58 6.99 -12.10
C GLN A 59 -4.94 7.66 -11.81
N LEU A 60 -5.34 8.66 -12.62
CA LEU A 60 -6.64 9.30 -12.47
C LEU A 60 -7.80 8.36 -12.82
N PHE A 61 -7.63 7.50 -13.84
CA PHE A 61 -8.63 6.49 -14.17
C PHE A 61 -8.81 5.49 -13.03
N GLN A 62 -7.71 4.99 -12.47
CA GLN A 62 -7.74 4.10 -11.29
C GLN A 62 -8.40 4.77 -10.10
N ALA A 63 -8.04 6.02 -9.82
CA ALA A 63 -8.57 6.77 -8.69
C ALA A 63 -10.07 7.04 -8.84
N ALA A 64 -10.52 7.46 -10.03
CA ALA A 64 -11.94 7.64 -10.32
C ALA A 64 -12.71 6.32 -10.16
N ASN A 65 -12.18 5.21 -10.66
CA ASN A 65 -12.83 3.90 -10.51
C ASN A 65 -13.02 3.49 -9.03
N LEU A 66 -12.01 3.72 -8.18
CA LEU A 66 -12.10 3.44 -6.74
C LEU A 66 -13.05 4.40 -6.02
N TYR A 67 -12.96 5.69 -6.32
CA TYR A 67 -13.77 6.74 -5.70
C TYR A 67 -15.26 6.59 -6.02
N LEU A 68 -15.60 6.48 -7.31
CA LEU A 68 -16.98 6.29 -7.74
C LEU A 68 -17.52 4.96 -7.20
N GLY A 69 -16.69 3.92 -7.21
CA GLY A 69 -17.01 2.60 -6.66
C GLY A 69 -17.46 2.61 -5.20
N GLU A 70 -16.85 3.43 -4.33
CA GLU A 70 -17.26 3.56 -2.92
C GLU A 70 -18.69 4.14 -2.78
N SER A 71 -19.11 4.97 -3.74
CA SER A 71 -20.40 5.69 -3.72
C SER A 71 -21.52 4.92 -4.43
N LEU A 72 -21.19 3.92 -5.25
CA LEU A 72 -22.17 3.11 -5.99
C LEU A 72 -23.20 2.40 -5.10
N PRO A 73 -22.85 1.80 -3.94
CA PRO A 73 -23.84 1.13 -3.08
C PRO A 73 -24.92 2.07 -2.53
N THR A 74 -24.61 3.37 -2.42
CA THR A 74 -25.55 4.39 -1.92
C THR A 74 -26.41 5.03 -3.01
N ILE A 75 -26.06 4.84 -4.29
CA ILE A 75 -26.73 5.48 -5.42
C ILE A 75 -27.47 4.41 -6.22
N SER A 76 -28.75 4.67 -6.53
CA SER A 76 -29.57 3.76 -7.31
C SER A 76 -29.17 3.81 -8.80
N ILE A 77 -28.18 3.02 -9.19
CA ILE A 77 -27.79 2.80 -10.59
C ILE A 77 -28.32 1.43 -11.04
N PRO A 78 -28.87 1.30 -12.26
CA PRO A 78 -29.53 0.07 -12.70
C PRO A 78 -28.61 -1.15 -12.79
N ARG A 79 -27.32 -0.97 -13.07
CA ARG A 79 -26.35 -2.07 -13.21
C ARG A 79 -24.97 -1.65 -12.72
N VAL A 80 -24.37 -2.50 -11.90
CA VAL A 80 -23.03 -2.32 -11.32
C VAL A 80 -22.28 -3.64 -11.37
N THR A 81 -20.97 -3.58 -11.57
CA THR A 81 -20.08 -4.73 -11.47
C THR A 81 -19.56 -4.84 -10.04
N VAL A 82 -19.57 -6.05 -9.48
CA VAL A 82 -19.11 -6.33 -8.12
C VAL A 82 -18.00 -7.35 -8.20
N GLU A 83 -16.87 -7.07 -7.55
CA GLU A 83 -15.70 -7.92 -7.55
C GLU A 83 -15.18 -8.11 -6.10
N LYS A 84 -14.68 -9.31 -5.81
CA LYS A 84 -13.94 -9.61 -4.58
C LYS A 84 -12.64 -10.31 -4.96
N THR A 85 -11.52 -9.61 -4.81
CA THR A 85 -10.19 -10.22 -4.95
C THR A 85 -9.60 -10.55 -3.59
N GLU A 86 -8.58 -11.41 -3.58
CA GLU A 86 -7.87 -11.80 -2.36
C GLU A 86 -7.12 -10.60 -1.73
N ASN A 87 -6.64 -9.67 -2.57
CA ASN A 87 -5.81 -8.54 -2.16
C ASN A 87 -6.58 -7.37 -1.54
N VAL A 88 -7.92 -7.42 -1.52
CA VAL A 88 -8.78 -6.34 -1.06
C VAL A 88 -9.69 -6.84 0.05
N ARG A 89 -9.80 -6.13 1.17
CA ARG A 89 -10.65 -6.54 2.30
C ARG A 89 -12.14 -6.57 1.95
N ASN A 90 -12.61 -5.48 1.33
CA ASN A 90 -14.01 -5.25 1.04
C ASN A 90 -14.38 -5.58 -0.41
N LEU A 91 -15.69 -5.66 -0.67
CA LEU A 91 -16.22 -5.74 -2.04
C LEU A 91 -15.88 -4.46 -2.80
N THR A 92 -15.41 -4.60 -4.04
CA THR A 92 -15.17 -3.49 -4.95
C THR A 92 -16.31 -3.40 -5.95
N PHE A 93 -16.91 -2.22 -6.06
CA PHE A 93 -17.96 -1.93 -7.02
C PHE A 93 -17.38 -1.08 -8.15
N SER A 94 -17.81 -1.33 -9.38
CA SER A 94 -17.43 -0.54 -10.56
C SER A 94 -18.61 -0.34 -11.50
N MET A 95 -18.52 0.71 -12.32
CA MET A 95 -19.55 1.07 -13.27
C MET A 95 -19.56 0.11 -14.47
N GLU A 96 -20.74 -0.29 -14.93
CA GLU A 96 -20.87 -1.09 -16.17
C GLU A 96 -20.81 -0.19 -17.42
N LYS A 97 -20.48 -0.75 -18.58
CA LYS A 97 -20.41 -0.03 -19.86
C LYS A 97 -21.66 0.81 -20.12
N ASN A 98 -21.45 2.07 -20.52
CA ASN A 98 -22.46 3.07 -20.85
C ASN A 98 -23.37 3.48 -19.68
N THR A 99 -22.99 3.18 -18.44
CA THR A 99 -23.69 3.71 -17.26
C THR A 99 -23.24 5.13 -16.94
N GLU A 100 -24.16 5.90 -16.38
CA GLU A 100 -23.97 7.28 -15.95
C GLU A 100 -24.18 7.39 -14.44
N MET A 101 -23.34 8.20 -13.80
CA MET A 101 -23.42 8.53 -12.39
C MET A 101 -23.25 10.04 -12.24
N ILE A 102 -24.02 10.64 -11.33
CA ILE A 102 -23.86 12.03 -10.94
C ILE A 102 -23.24 12.05 -9.56
N ASP A 103 -22.03 12.57 -9.47
CA ASP A 103 -21.38 12.91 -8.19
C ASP A 103 -21.64 14.39 -7.87
N VAL A 104 -21.66 14.77 -6.59
CA VAL A 104 -21.91 16.16 -6.18
C VAL A 104 -20.74 16.63 -5.34
N TYR A 105 -20.00 17.62 -5.86
CA TYR A 105 -18.89 18.24 -5.15
C TYR A 105 -19.18 19.72 -4.92
N GLU A 106 -19.22 20.15 -3.65
CA GLU A 106 -19.55 21.54 -3.27
C GLU A 106 -20.87 22.05 -3.89
N ASN A 107 -21.90 21.18 -3.97
CA ASN A 107 -23.19 21.42 -4.63
C ASN A 107 -23.14 21.56 -6.16
N ILE A 108 -22.00 21.25 -6.79
CA ILE A 108 -21.85 21.23 -8.23
C ILE A 108 -21.99 19.79 -8.73
N PRO A 109 -22.94 19.50 -9.64
CA PRO A 109 -23.11 18.16 -10.19
C PRO A 109 -22.00 17.85 -11.21
N MET A 110 -21.32 16.74 -10.98
CA MET A 110 -20.25 16.18 -11.81
C MET A 110 -20.77 14.90 -12.47
N LYS A 111 -20.97 14.95 -13.79
CA LYS A 111 -21.55 13.83 -14.53
C LYS A 111 -20.46 12.90 -15.05
N TRP A 112 -20.38 11.70 -14.48
CA TRP A 112 -19.47 10.64 -14.86
C TRP A 112 -20.15 9.61 -15.76
N LYS A 113 -19.47 9.23 -16.84
CA LYS A 113 -19.92 8.15 -17.72
C LYS A 113 -18.79 7.20 -18.03
N TYR A 114 -19.06 5.90 -17.89
CA TYR A 114 -18.08 4.86 -18.16
C TYR A 114 -18.26 4.27 -19.56
N PHE A 115 -17.15 4.13 -20.28
CA PHE A 115 -17.13 3.56 -21.62
C PHE A 115 -16.09 2.46 -21.73
N SER A 116 -16.41 1.44 -22.53
CA SER A 116 -15.43 0.49 -23.02
C SER A 116 -15.69 0.12 -24.48
N ASP A 117 -14.62 -0.08 -25.24
CA ASP A 117 -14.65 -0.51 -26.64
C ASP A 117 -13.49 -1.49 -26.91
N TYR A 118 -13.49 -2.16 -28.06
CA TYR A 118 -12.40 -3.06 -28.45
C TYR A 118 -11.55 -2.44 -29.55
N SER A 119 -10.23 -2.57 -29.42
CA SER A 119 -9.30 -2.13 -30.47
C SER A 119 -9.59 -2.84 -31.79
N ARG A 120 -9.64 -2.07 -32.88
CA ARG A 120 -9.78 -2.61 -34.24
C ARG A 120 -8.41 -3.11 -34.71
N GLY A 121 -8.06 -4.36 -34.40
CA GLY A 121 -6.79 -5.01 -34.74
C GLY A 121 -6.83 -6.53 -34.58
N LEU A 122 -5.75 -7.22 -34.97
CA LEU A 122 -5.63 -8.70 -34.87
C LEU A 122 -5.68 -9.19 -33.42
N SER A 123 -5.15 -8.42 -32.47
CA SER A 123 -5.39 -8.63 -31.04
C SER A 123 -6.49 -7.69 -30.55
N LYS A 124 -7.60 -8.27 -30.08
CA LYS A 124 -8.68 -7.51 -29.43
C LYS A 124 -8.26 -7.19 -28.01
N HIS A 125 -7.91 -5.94 -27.75
CA HIS A 125 -7.74 -5.44 -26.39
C HIS A 125 -8.88 -4.49 -26.06
N GLU A 126 -9.42 -4.60 -24.84
CA GLU A 126 -10.45 -3.70 -24.35
C GLU A 126 -9.81 -2.35 -23.99
N ILE A 127 -10.38 -1.27 -24.52
CA ILE A 127 -10.03 0.12 -24.23
C ILE A 127 -11.14 0.66 -23.35
N ARG A 128 -10.77 1.11 -22.15
CA ARG A 128 -11.70 1.63 -21.14
C ARG A 128 -11.41 3.10 -20.88
N TRP A 129 -12.44 3.92 -20.67
CA TRP A 129 -12.28 5.31 -20.27
C TRP A 129 -13.48 5.84 -19.52
N TYR A 130 -13.24 6.88 -18.72
CA TYR A 130 -14.29 7.69 -18.12
C TYR A 130 -14.39 9.03 -18.85
N GLU A 131 -15.61 9.53 -19.00
CA GLU A 131 -15.90 10.91 -19.40
C GLU A 131 -16.53 11.63 -18.22
N LEU A 132 -15.93 12.75 -17.83
CA LEU A 132 -16.45 13.66 -16.83
C LEU A 132 -16.96 14.91 -17.52
N SER A 133 -18.26 15.18 -17.41
CA SER A 133 -18.91 16.37 -17.96
C SER A 133 -19.39 17.31 -16.85
N PHE A 134 -19.10 18.60 -17.01
CA PHE A 134 -19.45 19.66 -16.07
C PHE A 134 -19.53 21.02 -16.80
N HIS A 135 -20.15 22.02 -16.18
CA HIS A 135 -20.26 23.35 -16.78
C HIS A 135 -18.90 24.05 -16.88
N LYS A 136 -18.57 24.64 -18.04
CA LYS A 136 -17.25 25.22 -18.38
C LYS A 136 -16.71 26.22 -17.36
N GLU A 137 -17.58 26.96 -16.66
CA GLU A 137 -17.17 27.93 -15.64
C GLU A 137 -16.39 27.30 -14.48
N TYR A 138 -16.66 26.02 -14.18
CA TYR A 138 -16.01 25.29 -13.09
C TYR A 138 -14.70 24.62 -13.49
N LYS A 139 -14.21 24.80 -14.73
CA LYS A 139 -12.96 24.16 -15.19
C LYS A 139 -11.78 24.34 -14.25
N SER A 140 -11.58 25.55 -13.72
CA SER A 140 -10.50 25.83 -12.77
C SER A 140 -10.69 25.07 -11.45
N LEU A 141 -11.92 25.04 -10.93
CA LEU A 141 -12.28 24.32 -9.70
C LEU A 141 -12.09 22.81 -9.87
N VAL A 142 -12.56 22.25 -11.00
CA VAL A 142 -12.41 20.83 -11.31
C VAL A 142 -10.93 20.45 -11.37
N THR A 143 -10.12 21.23 -12.09
CA THR A 143 -8.71 20.91 -12.32
C THR A 143 -7.87 21.04 -11.04
N LYS A 144 -8.11 22.07 -10.22
CA LYS A 144 -7.28 22.39 -9.05
C LYS A 144 -7.78 21.80 -7.73
N CYS A 145 -9.07 21.46 -7.63
CA CYS A 145 -9.68 21.02 -6.37
C CYS A 145 -10.29 19.62 -6.51
N TYR A 146 -11.22 19.42 -7.45
CA TYR A 146 -11.97 18.16 -7.55
C TYR A 146 -11.09 16.96 -7.96
N LEU A 147 -10.24 17.10 -9.00
CA LEU A 147 -9.37 15.98 -9.42
C LEU A 147 -8.34 15.61 -8.33
N PRO A 148 -7.64 16.56 -7.67
CA PRO A 148 -6.82 16.24 -6.51
C PRO A 148 -7.60 15.60 -5.36
N TYR A 149 -8.82 16.07 -5.09
CA TYR A 149 -9.71 15.48 -4.08
C TYR A 149 -10.03 14.01 -4.39
N ILE A 150 -10.35 13.67 -5.65
CA ILE A 150 -10.57 12.27 -6.06
C ILE A 150 -9.31 11.43 -5.83
N LEU A 151 -8.13 11.93 -6.21
CA LEU A 151 -6.87 11.23 -5.99
C LEU A 151 -6.62 10.96 -4.51
N GLU A 152 -6.80 11.96 -3.65
CA GLU A 152 -6.63 11.83 -2.20
C GLU A 152 -7.64 10.84 -1.61
N ARG A 153 -8.92 10.95 -1.99
CA ARG A 153 -9.98 10.08 -1.50
C ARG A 153 -9.77 8.63 -1.96
N ALA A 154 -9.40 8.41 -3.21
CA ALA A 154 -9.07 7.09 -3.73
C ALA A 154 -7.88 6.45 -3.01
N ASN A 155 -6.86 7.25 -2.67
CA ASN A 155 -5.74 6.76 -1.86
C ASN A 155 -6.20 6.32 -0.46
N LYS A 156 -7.06 7.10 0.20
CA LYS A 156 -7.65 6.71 1.51
C LYS A 156 -8.48 5.43 1.41
N ILE A 157 -9.29 5.27 0.36
CA ILE A 157 -10.07 4.04 0.10
C ILE A 157 -9.14 2.85 -0.10
N LYS A 158 -8.10 3.02 -0.93
CA LYS A 158 -7.09 1.99 -1.21
C LYS A 158 -6.37 1.58 0.07
N GLU A 159 -5.97 2.53 0.91
CA GLU A 159 -5.32 2.28 2.20
C GLU A 159 -6.24 1.56 3.19
N ARG A 160 -7.52 1.95 3.26
CA ARG A 160 -8.51 1.30 4.13
C ARG A 160 -8.75 -0.17 3.73
N ASN A 161 -8.82 -0.43 2.43
CA ASN A 161 -9.13 -1.74 1.88
C ASN A 161 -7.88 -2.61 1.64
N ARG A 162 -6.67 -2.07 1.79
CA ARG A 162 -5.41 -2.79 1.63
C ARG A 162 -5.31 -3.91 2.66
N VAL A 163 -4.91 -5.09 2.19
CA VAL A 163 -4.51 -6.20 3.05
C VAL A 163 -2.99 -6.23 3.13
N VAL A 164 -2.45 -6.46 4.32
CA VAL A 164 -1.00 -6.58 4.53
C VAL A 164 -0.46 -7.80 3.79
N GLN A 165 0.58 -7.59 2.99
CA GLN A 165 1.26 -8.63 2.22
C GLN A 165 2.64 -8.97 2.79
N LEU A 166 3.02 -10.25 2.76
CA LEU A 166 4.36 -10.74 3.06
C LEU A 166 5.10 -11.03 1.76
N HIS A 167 6.22 -10.34 1.58
CA HIS A 167 7.18 -10.58 0.53
C HIS A 167 8.42 -11.22 1.14
N THR A 168 8.82 -12.37 0.61
CA THR A 168 10.05 -13.05 1.01
C THR A 168 11.05 -12.93 -0.13
N ALA A 169 12.31 -12.66 0.19
CA ALA A 169 13.37 -12.63 -0.81
C ALA A 169 13.75 -14.07 -1.23
N ALA A 170 13.69 -14.37 -2.54
CA ALA A 170 14.12 -15.63 -3.11
C ALA A 170 14.79 -15.42 -4.47
N HIS A 171 15.93 -16.08 -4.69
CA HIS A 171 16.68 -16.00 -5.97
C HIS A 171 16.97 -14.58 -6.47
N GLY A 172 17.12 -13.62 -5.55
CA GLY A 172 17.41 -12.22 -5.86
C GLY A 172 16.21 -11.37 -6.29
N PHE A 173 14.99 -11.87 -6.14
CA PHE A 173 13.76 -11.12 -6.36
C PHE A 173 12.80 -11.29 -5.17
N TRP A 174 11.87 -10.35 -5.02
CA TRP A 174 10.71 -10.57 -4.15
C TRP A 174 9.79 -11.60 -4.78
N THR A 175 9.16 -12.42 -3.96
CA THR A 175 8.15 -13.38 -4.42
C THR A 175 7.09 -12.68 -5.29
N PRO A 176 6.87 -13.14 -6.54
CA PRO A 176 5.94 -12.48 -7.45
C PRO A 176 4.47 -12.63 -7.01
N LYS A 177 4.18 -13.64 -6.19
CA LYS A 177 2.93 -13.81 -5.48
C LYS A 177 3.19 -13.62 -3.99
N PRO A 178 2.91 -12.44 -3.41
CA PRO A 178 3.02 -12.26 -1.97
C PRO A 178 2.00 -13.12 -1.23
N VAL A 179 2.34 -13.51 -0.01
CA VAL A 179 1.41 -14.20 0.88
C VAL A 179 0.60 -13.16 1.64
N ILE A 180 -0.73 -13.30 1.65
CA ILE A 180 -1.58 -12.41 2.44
C ILE A 180 -1.37 -12.72 3.92
N ILE A 181 -0.96 -11.73 4.70
CA ILE A 181 -0.79 -11.87 6.14
C ILE A 181 -2.15 -11.75 6.81
N GLN A 182 -2.66 -12.87 7.33
CA GLN A 182 -3.78 -12.90 8.26
C GLN A 182 -3.30 -13.16 9.69
N HIS A 183 -2.18 -12.53 10.07
CA HIS A 183 -1.63 -12.70 11.40
C HIS A 183 -2.52 -11.95 12.41
N PRO A 184 -3.09 -12.60 13.44
CA PRO A 184 -4.07 -12.00 14.34
C PRO A 184 -3.46 -11.04 15.37
N MET A 185 -2.13 -10.91 15.41
CA MET A 185 -1.44 -10.10 16.41
C MET A 185 -1.62 -8.61 16.19
N THR A 186 -2.07 -7.91 17.23
CA THR A 186 -2.21 -6.45 17.31
C THR A 186 -1.51 -5.99 18.58
N PHE A 187 -1.32 -4.68 18.77
CA PHE A 187 -0.81 -4.15 20.04
C PHE A 187 -1.70 -4.48 21.24
N GLU A 188 -2.99 -4.75 21.02
CA GLU A 188 -3.93 -5.16 22.07
C GLU A 188 -3.78 -6.63 22.49
N THR A 189 -3.35 -7.49 21.57
CA THR A 189 -3.14 -8.92 21.85
C THR A 189 -1.69 -9.21 22.23
N LEU A 190 -0.75 -8.32 21.89
CA LEU A 190 0.66 -8.46 22.24
C LEU A 190 0.89 -8.17 23.73
N ALA A 191 1.31 -9.21 24.45
CA ALA A 191 1.68 -9.11 25.86
C ALA A 191 3.09 -8.53 26.02
N MET A 192 3.16 -7.28 26.47
CA MET A 192 4.42 -6.59 26.77
C MET A 192 4.20 -5.51 27.84
N ASP A 193 5.27 -4.83 28.26
CA ASP A 193 5.16 -3.70 29.17
C ASP A 193 4.26 -2.59 28.60
N GLY A 194 3.37 -2.06 29.44
CA GLY A 194 2.34 -1.10 29.03
C GLY A 194 2.90 0.25 28.62
N ASN A 195 3.95 0.72 29.29
CA ASN A 195 4.59 2.01 28.98
C ASN A 195 5.36 1.89 27.67
N LEU A 196 6.19 0.84 27.52
CA LEU A 196 6.94 0.59 26.29
C LEU A 196 6.01 0.43 25.08
N LYS A 197 4.86 -0.25 25.25
CA LYS A 197 3.84 -0.39 24.20
C LYS A 197 3.27 0.97 23.79
N LYS A 198 2.94 1.83 24.77
CA LYS A 198 2.38 3.16 24.51
C LYS A 198 3.39 4.06 23.78
N GLU A 199 4.63 4.11 24.25
CA GLU A 199 5.71 4.87 23.60
C GLU A 199 5.94 4.44 22.15
N LEU A 200 5.90 3.13 21.88
CA LEU A 200 6.07 2.60 20.54
C LEU A 200 4.90 2.98 19.63
N VAL A 201 3.66 2.82 20.08
CA VAL A 201 2.48 3.20 19.30
C VAL A 201 2.50 4.69 18.98
N GLU A 202 2.82 5.54 19.97
CA GLU A 202 2.95 6.98 19.78
C GLU A 202 4.07 7.35 18.78
N ASP A 203 5.20 6.64 18.78
CA ASP A 203 6.27 6.86 17.80
C ASP A 203 5.86 6.47 16.38
N LEU A 204 5.14 5.34 16.22
CA LEU A 204 4.62 4.89 14.94
C LEU A 204 3.57 5.85 14.38
N ASP A 205 2.64 6.31 15.23
CA ASP A 205 1.63 7.30 14.85
C ASP A 205 2.27 8.65 14.50
N ARG A 206 3.29 9.06 15.26
CA ARG A 206 4.07 10.25 14.93
C ARG A 206 4.74 10.09 13.57
N PHE A 207 5.39 8.96 13.31
CA PHE A 207 6.02 8.69 12.02
C PHE A 207 5.04 8.80 10.86
N MET A 208 3.84 8.23 11.01
CA MET A 208 2.78 8.29 9.99
C MET A 208 2.32 9.70 9.67
N ASN A 209 2.22 10.57 10.68
CA ASN A 209 1.77 11.95 10.54
C ASN A 209 2.89 12.94 10.22
N SER A 210 4.14 12.48 10.06
CA SER A 210 5.30 13.36 9.87
C SER A 210 5.76 13.49 8.42
N LYS A 211 5.01 12.99 7.42
CA LYS A 211 5.44 13.00 6.01
C LYS A 211 5.89 14.41 5.56
N GLU A 212 5.06 15.41 5.81
CA GLU A 212 5.30 16.80 5.44
C GLU A 212 6.48 17.38 6.22
N TYR A 213 6.62 17.03 7.50
CA TYR A 213 7.74 17.46 8.33
C TYR A 213 9.08 16.96 7.78
N TYR A 214 9.17 15.67 7.41
CA TYR A 214 10.36 15.09 6.80
C TYR A 214 10.72 15.80 5.48
N GLN A 215 9.73 16.10 4.65
CA GLN A 215 9.90 16.85 3.41
C GLN A 215 10.43 18.27 3.66
N GLN A 216 9.86 19.00 4.62
CA GLN A 216 10.27 20.36 4.96
C GLN A 216 11.73 20.45 5.40
N ILE A 217 12.22 19.47 6.16
CA ILE A 217 13.61 19.43 6.64
C ILE A 217 14.57 18.73 5.66
N GLY A 218 14.12 18.36 4.46
CA GLY A 218 14.93 17.70 3.44
C GLY A 218 15.42 16.30 3.83
N LYS A 219 14.69 15.60 4.71
CA LYS A 219 15.03 14.23 5.13
C LYS A 219 14.12 13.21 4.46
N VAL A 220 14.68 12.02 4.21
CA VAL A 220 13.92 10.87 3.73
C VAL A 220 12.93 10.42 4.80
N TRP A 221 11.66 10.24 4.42
CA TRP A 221 10.60 9.74 5.31
C TRP A 221 10.78 8.24 5.59
N LYS A 222 11.73 7.94 6.48
CA LYS A 222 12.07 6.60 6.97
C LYS A 222 12.29 6.60 8.49
N ARG A 223 12.13 5.42 9.10
CA ARG A 223 12.36 5.19 10.54
C ARG A 223 12.98 3.81 10.77
N GLY A 224 14.01 3.74 11.61
CA GLY A 224 14.69 2.49 11.95
C GLY A 224 14.42 2.00 13.37
N TYR A 225 14.09 0.72 13.52
CA TYR A 225 13.88 0.04 14.80
C TYR A 225 14.84 -1.14 14.94
N LEU A 226 15.47 -1.25 16.11
CA LEU A 226 16.23 -2.42 16.52
C LEU A 226 15.50 -3.15 17.64
N LEU A 227 15.05 -4.37 17.37
CA LEU A 227 14.42 -5.24 18.36
C LEU A 227 15.45 -6.24 18.90
N TYR A 228 15.74 -6.19 20.19
CA TYR A 228 16.74 -7.07 20.78
C TYR A 228 16.30 -7.70 22.10
N GLY A 229 16.78 -8.91 22.36
CA GLY A 229 16.49 -9.65 23.58
C GLY A 229 16.55 -11.16 23.38
N PRO A 230 16.34 -11.96 24.45
CA PRO A 230 16.36 -13.41 24.38
C PRO A 230 15.43 -14.00 23.30
N PRO A 231 15.67 -15.25 22.84
CA PRO A 231 14.72 -15.95 21.98
C PRO A 231 13.38 -16.14 22.72
N GLY A 232 12.27 -16.20 21.98
CA GLY A 232 10.93 -16.40 22.55
C GLY A 232 10.29 -15.18 23.20
N THR A 233 10.90 -13.99 23.13
CA THR A 233 10.34 -12.75 23.70
C THR A 233 9.37 -11.98 22.80
N GLY A 234 9.03 -12.53 21.63
CA GLY A 234 8.01 -11.95 20.74
C GLY A 234 8.51 -10.89 19.77
N LYS A 235 9.80 -10.89 19.39
CA LYS A 235 10.38 -9.97 18.37
C LYS A 235 9.59 -10.00 17.05
N SER A 236 9.37 -11.19 16.48
CA SER A 236 8.60 -11.34 15.23
C SER A 236 7.10 -11.05 15.43
N SER A 237 6.55 -11.37 16.60
CA SER A 237 5.16 -11.01 16.95
C SER A 237 4.97 -9.49 17.00
N LEU A 238 5.94 -8.75 17.54
CA LEU A 238 5.92 -7.30 17.56
C LEU A 238 5.93 -6.70 16.14
N ILE A 239 6.75 -7.24 15.24
CA ILE A 239 6.75 -6.83 13.82
C ILE A 239 5.37 -7.02 13.19
N ALA A 240 4.71 -8.15 13.44
CA ALA A 240 3.37 -8.39 12.94
C ALA A 240 2.35 -7.37 13.51
N ALA A 241 2.45 -7.05 14.80
CA ALA A 241 1.61 -6.01 15.43
C ALA A 241 1.85 -4.62 14.82
N MET A 242 3.11 -4.25 14.55
CA MET A 242 3.47 -3.00 13.87
C MET A 242 2.88 -2.94 12.45
N ALA A 243 3.00 -4.02 11.68
CA ALA A 243 2.48 -4.09 10.32
C ALA A 243 0.95 -3.96 10.28
N ASN A 244 0.25 -4.62 11.21
CA ASN A 244 -1.20 -4.54 11.32
C ASN A 244 -1.68 -3.16 11.76
N HIS A 245 -0.98 -2.50 12.69
CA HIS A 245 -1.30 -1.14 13.14
C HIS A 245 -1.16 -0.12 12.01
N LEU A 246 -0.09 -0.23 11.22
CA LEU A 246 0.22 0.71 10.14
C LEU A 246 -0.43 0.38 8.79
N ASN A 247 -0.94 -0.85 8.64
CA ASN A 247 -1.35 -1.44 7.37
C ASN A 247 -0.23 -1.41 6.31
N PHE A 248 0.99 -1.76 6.73
CA PHE A 248 2.20 -1.79 5.89
C PHE A 248 2.55 -3.21 5.48
N ASP A 249 2.99 -3.38 4.22
CA ASP A 249 3.47 -4.68 3.73
C ASP A 249 4.80 -5.05 4.39
N ILE A 250 5.00 -6.33 4.68
CA ILE A 250 6.21 -6.85 5.28
C ILE A 250 7.13 -7.42 4.19
N TYR A 251 8.36 -6.96 4.17
CA TYR A 251 9.43 -7.48 3.32
C TYR A 251 10.44 -8.20 4.20
N ASN A 252 10.37 -9.52 4.26
CA ASN A 252 11.31 -10.32 5.05
C ASN A 252 12.57 -10.62 4.22
N LEU A 253 13.67 -10.00 4.61
CA LEU A 253 14.97 -10.15 3.99
C LEU A 253 15.85 -11.09 4.83
N ASN A 254 16.03 -12.31 4.32
CA ASN A 254 17.06 -13.21 4.83
C ASN A 254 18.39 -12.89 4.17
N LEU A 255 19.32 -12.26 4.89
CA LEU A 255 20.65 -11.92 4.37
C LEU A 255 21.46 -13.14 3.89
N SER A 256 21.20 -14.33 4.47
CA SER A 256 21.88 -15.57 4.07
C SER A 256 21.45 -16.05 2.67
N ALA A 257 20.27 -15.64 2.20
CA ALA A 257 19.74 -16.00 0.89
C ALA A 257 20.19 -15.03 -0.23
N VAL A 258 20.93 -13.97 0.13
CA VAL A 258 21.36 -12.93 -0.81
C VAL A 258 22.80 -13.18 -1.26
N SER A 259 22.99 -13.28 -2.57
CA SER A 259 24.25 -13.72 -3.18
C SER A 259 25.24 -12.60 -3.53
N SER A 260 24.86 -11.33 -3.38
CA SER A 260 25.75 -10.15 -3.58
C SER A 260 25.10 -8.85 -3.11
N ASP A 261 25.93 -7.82 -2.86
CA ASP A 261 25.48 -6.46 -2.54
C ASP A 261 24.63 -5.84 -3.67
N PHE A 262 24.88 -6.22 -4.94
CA PHE A 262 24.06 -5.78 -6.08
C PHE A 262 22.64 -6.36 -6.02
N VAL A 263 22.52 -7.65 -5.68
CA VAL A 263 21.21 -8.30 -5.51
C VAL A 263 20.47 -7.70 -4.31
N LEU A 264 21.19 -7.45 -3.21
CA LEU A 264 20.65 -6.73 -2.06
C LEU A 264 20.08 -5.37 -2.47
N GLN A 265 20.85 -4.58 -3.21
CA GLN A 265 20.42 -3.27 -3.71
C GLN A 265 19.15 -3.37 -4.57
N ASN A 266 19.06 -4.35 -5.47
CA ASN A 266 17.87 -4.54 -6.33
C ASN A 266 16.63 -4.93 -5.52
N LEU A 267 16.77 -5.82 -4.54
CA LEU A 267 15.70 -6.17 -3.62
C LEU A 267 15.20 -4.92 -2.89
N LEU A 268 16.11 -4.10 -2.39
CA LEU A 268 15.74 -2.92 -1.61
C LEU A 268 15.09 -1.84 -2.48
N LEU A 269 15.57 -1.61 -3.70
CA LEU A 269 14.95 -0.70 -4.66
C LEU A 269 13.55 -1.14 -5.10
N SER A 270 13.30 -2.45 -5.12
CA SER A 270 11.99 -3.02 -5.50
C SER A 270 10.99 -3.11 -4.34
N THR A 271 11.35 -2.67 -3.13
CA THR A 271 10.40 -2.56 -2.01
C THR A 271 9.40 -1.42 -2.26
N ALA A 272 8.11 -1.73 -2.13
CA ALA A 272 7.03 -0.75 -2.31
C ALA A 272 7.01 0.31 -1.20
N ASN A 273 6.29 1.41 -1.45
CA ASN A 273 6.01 2.43 -0.44
C ASN A 273 5.13 1.87 0.68
N ARG A 274 5.18 2.49 1.87
CA ARG A 274 4.43 2.05 3.05
C ARG A 274 4.66 0.57 3.35
N SER A 275 5.91 0.27 3.67
CA SER A 275 6.40 -1.08 3.91
C SER A 275 7.33 -1.15 5.12
N ILE A 276 7.37 -2.32 5.74
CA ILE A 276 8.29 -2.70 6.79
C ILE A 276 9.31 -3.68 6.20
N LEU A 277 10.57 -3.24 6.09
CA LEU A 277 11.68 -4.10 5.74
C LEU A 277 12.21 -4.76 7.01
N VAL A 278 12.17 -6.08 7.07
CA VAL A 278 12.61 -6.88 8.20
C VAL A 278 13.93 -7.55 7.87
N ILE A 279 14.90 -7.39 8.76
CA ILE A 279 16.19 -8.09 8.71
C ILE A 279 16.29 -8.92 9.98
N GLU A 280 16.03 -10.22 9.86
CA GLU A 280 16.08 -11.13 11.00
C GLU A 280 17.51 -11.57 11.32
N ASP A 281 17.82 -11.66 12.61
CA ASP A 281 19.08 -12.21 13.16
C ASP A 281 20.35 -11.60 12.53
N ILE A 282 20.43 -10.26 12.54
CA ILE A 282 21.55 -9.52 11.91
C ILE A 282 22.93 -9.92 12.49
N ASP A 283 23.00 -10.39 13.75
CA ASP A 283 24.23 -10.86 14.37
C ASP A 283 24.71 -12.21 13.82
N CYS A 284 23.80 -13.08 13.37
CA CYS A 284 24.16 -14.35 12.74
C CYS A 284 24.75 -14.14 11.34
N SER A 285 24.25 -13.15 10.60
CA SER A 285 24.75 -12.82 9.26
C SER A 285 26.16 -12.24 9.30
N ILE A 286 26.50 -11.43 10.32
CA ILE A 286 27.83 -10.82 10.47
C ILE A 286 28.90 -11.85 10.87
N LYS A 287 28.54 -12.86 11.67
CA LYS A 287 29.48 -13.95 12.05
C LYS A 287 29.99 -14.78 10.88
N PHE A 288 29.29 -14.81 9.75
CA PHE A 288 29.79 -15.47 8.53
C PHE A 288 30.97 -14.73 7.88
N GLN A 289 31.23 -13.47 8.24
CA GLN A 289 32.38 -12.69 7.76
C GLN A 289 33.60 -12.83 8.68
N ASN A 290 33.40 -13.02 9.99
CA ASN A 290 34.50 -13.02 10.98
C ASN A 290 35.10 -14.41 11.29
N ARG A 291 34.76 -15.46 10.53
CA ARG A 291 35.41 -16.80 10.65
C ARG A 291 36.75 -16.91 9.91
N GLU A 292 37.44 -15.80 9.65
CA GLU A 292 38.79 -15.76 9.06
C GLU A 292 39.90 -15.43 10.07
N SER A 293 39.76 -15.86 11.32
CA SER A 293 40.89 -15.86 12.25
C SER A 293 41.04 -17.23 12.91
N GLY A 294 41.72 -18.15 12.22
CA GLY A 294 42.46 -19.20 12.93
C GLY A 294 42.57 -20.61 12.34
N ILE A 295 42.03 -20.98 11.17
CA ILE A 295 42.32 -22.29 10.57
C ILE A 295 42.42 -22.16 9.05
N GLU A 296 43.62 -22.31 8.51
CA GLU A 296 43.88 -22.51 7.09
C GLU A 296 43.19 -23.80 6.60
N GLN A 297 42.22 -23.67 5.71
CA GLN A 297 41.79 -24.76 4.83
C GLN A 297 41.94 -24.32 3.37
N PRO A 298 42.33 -25.24 2.47
CA PRO A 298 42.85 -24.87 1.16
C PRO A 298 41.74 -24.37 0.22
N ILE A 299 42.13 -23.40 -0.60
CA ILE A 299 41.34 -22.68 -1.59
C ILE A 299 40.78 -23.63 -2.66
N LYS A 300 39.45 -23.72 -2.74
CA LYS A 300 38.60 -23.77 -3.98
C LYS A 300 37.14 -23.93 -3.53
N TYR A 301 36.23 -23.06 -3.99
CA TYR A 301 34.75 -23.05 -3.79
C TYR A 301 34.08 -22.08 -2.79
N GLN A 302 34.75 -21.07 -2.21
CA GLN A 302 34.06 -20.07 -1.35
C GLN A 302 34.24 -18.59 -1.73
N ARG A 303 34.47 -18.26 -3.00
CA ARG A 303 34.24 -16.89 -3.52
C ARG A 303 32.80 -16.74 -4.03
N GLN A 304 31.82 -16.97 -3.17
CA GLN A 304 30.50 -16.37 -3.41
C GLN A 304 30.55 -14.98 -2.76
N ASN A 305 30.24 -13.95 -3.54
CA ASN A 305 30.17 -12.55 -3.12
C ASN A 305 29.12 -12.39 -2.01
N LYS A 306 29.41 -12.81 -0.77
CA LYS A 306 28.45 -12.68 0.33
C LYS A 306 28.18 -11.20 0.61
N VAL A 307 26.95 -10.90 1.01
CA VAL A 307 26.57 -9.55 1.45
C VAL A 307 27.56 -9.04 2.48
N THR A 308 28.10 -7.85 2.27
CA THR A 308 29.05 -7.21 3.18
C THR A 308 28.32 -6.32 4.18
N LEU A 309 28.89 -6.15 5.38
CA LEU A 309 28.36 -5.16 6.34
C LEU A 309 28.37 -3.76 5.72
N SER A 310 29.45 -3.41 5.01
CA SER A 310 29.57 -2.14 4.27
C SER A 310 28.46 -1.96 3.23
N GLY A 311 28.08 -3.03 2.51
CA GLY A 311 26.96 -3.02 1.56
C GLY A 311 25.63 -2.71 2.24
N LEU A 312 25.39 -3.31 3.42
CA LEU A 312 24.22 -3.02 4.25
C LEU A 312 24.22 -1.57 4.78
N LEU A 313 25.37 -1.05 5.23
CA LEU A 313 25.49 0.32 5.73
C LEU A 313 25.27 1.37 4.62
N ASN A 314 25.84 1.13 3.43
CA ASN A 314 25.67 2.00 2.27
C ASN A 314 24.22 2.10 1.84
N PHE A 315 23.44 1.04 2.02
CA PHE A 315 22.00 1.10 1.82
C PHE A 315 21.31 2.02 2.85
N PHE A 316 21.62 1.88 4.14
CA PHE A 316 20.94 2.67 5.17
C PHE A 316 21.22 4.17 5.05
N ASP A 317 22.40 4.58 4.60
CA ASP A 317 22.76 5.99 4.48
C ASP A 317 22.58 6.58 3.07
N GLY A 318 22.67 5.73 2.04
CA GLY A 318 22.80 6.19 0.66
C GLY A 318 21.51 6.75 0.06
N ILE A 319 21.67 7.27 -1.17
CA ILE A 319 20.57 7.74 -2.05
C ILE A 319 19.51 6.65 -2.28
N LEU A 320 19.89 5.38 -2.15
CA LEU A 320 18.99 4.23 -2.27
C LEU A 320 17.94 4.19 -1.15
N SER A 321 18.26 4.73 0.03
CA SER A 321 17.27 4.88 1.09
C SER A 321 16.18 5.91 0.74
N CYS A 322 16.46 6.85 -0.18
CA CYS A 322 15.50 7.85 -0.68
C CYS A 322 14.47 7.27 -1.64
N CYS A 323 14.67 6.06 -2.15
CA CYS A 323 13.77 5.44 -3.12
C CYS A 323 12.52 4.93 -2.41
N GLY A 324 11.50 5.78 -2.32
CA GLY A 324 10.15 5.44 -1.84
C GLY A 324 9.72 6.25 -0.62
N GLU A 325 8.43 6.19 -0.32
CA GLU A 325 7.79 6.97 0.75
C GLU A 325 7.33 6.07 1.90
N GLY A 326 7.60 6.49 3.14
CA GLY A 326 7.05 5.87 4.35
C GLY A 326 7.62 4.48 4.59
N LYS A 327 8.95 4.36 4.68
CA LYS A 327 9.61 3.06 4.89
C LYS A 327 10.04 2.89 6.34
N ILE A 328 9.72 1.74 6.92
CA ILE A 328 10.20 1.35 8.23
C ILE A 328 11.20 0.21 8.06
N LEU A 329 12.34 0.33 8.73
CA LEU A 329 13.31 -0.75 8.84
C LEU A 329 13.21 -1.35 10.23
N VAL A 330 13.12 -2.67 10.33
CA VAL A 330 13.20 -3.40 11.59
C VAL A 330 14.31 -4.44 11.51
N ALA A 331 15.34 -4.30 12.34
CA ALA A 331 16.33 -5.34 12.53
C ALA A 331 16.08 -6.09 13.84
N THR A 332 16.24 -7.41 13.83
CA THR A 332 16.18 -8.22 15.05
C THR A 332 17.55 -8.78 15.40
N THR A 333 17.85 -8.89 16.69
CA THR A 333 19.03 -9.59 17.20
C THR A 333 18.77 -10.19 18.57
N ASN A 334 19.53 -11.22 18.92
CA ASN A 334 19.56 -11.72 20.30
C ASN A 334 20.62 -11.01 21.16
N TYR A 335 21.61 -10.35 20.54
CA TYR A 335 22.79 -9.81 21.23
C TYR A 335 23.15 -8.42 20.69
N LYS A 336 22.67 -7.36 21.35
CA LYS A 336 22.96 -5.97 20.94
C LYS A 336 24.46 -5.67 20.88
N ASP A 337 25.25 -6.21 21.81
CA ASP A 337 26.70 -5.95 21.91
C ASP A 337 27.52 -6.53 20.75
N ARG A 338 26.91 -7.38 19.90
CA ARG A 338 27.54 -7.96 18.72
C ARG A 338 27.30 -7.16 17.45
N ILE A 339 26.47 -6.12 17.51
CA ILE A 339 26.16 -5.27 16.37
C ILE A 339 27.24 -4.19 16.24
N ASP A 340 27.66 -3.94 15.01
CA ASP A 340 28.58 -2.84 14.71
C ASP A 340 27.97 -1.49 15.16
N PRO A 341 28.67 -0.69 15.99
CA PRO A 341 28.18 0.61 16.45
C PRO A 341 27.78 1.57 15.33
N ALA A 342 28.33 1.42 14.12
CA ALA A 342 27.94 2.19 12.95
C ALA A 342 26.47 1.93 12.59
N LEU A 343 25.94 0.72 12.74
CA LEU A 343 24.52 0.42 12.50
C LEU A 343 23.59 1.11 13.50
N LEU A 344 24.07 1.34 14.72
CA LEU A 344 23.28 1.91 15.82
C LEU A 344 23.15 3.45 15.76
N ARG A 345 23.75 4.10 14.75
CA ARG A 345 23.72 5.56 14.60
C ARG A 345 22.31 6.06 14.24
N ALA A 346 21.99 7.26 14.72
CA ALA A 346 20.76 7.96 14.36
C ALA A 346 20.64 8.14 12.84
N GLY A 347 19.43 7.97 12.30
CA GLY A 347 19.16 7.92 10.86
C GLY A 347 19.23 6.51 10.26
N ARG A 348 19.81 5.54 10.98
CA ARG A 348 19.83 4.10 10.62
C ARG A 348 18.93 3.28 11.54
N MET A 349 19.22 3.31 12.84
CA MET A 349 18.46 2.63 13.90
C MET A 349 18.12 3.63 14.99
N ASP A 350 16.97 4.29 14.84
CA ASP A 350 16.57 5.42 15.69
C ASP A 350 16.02 4.97 17.05
N VAL A 351 15.28 3.84 17.06
CA VAL A 351 14.59 3.34 18.25
C VAL A 351 15.10 1.94 18.58
N HIS A 352 15.62 1.75 19.80
CA HIS A 352 16.12 0.45 20.25
C HIS A 352 15.20 -0.11 21.33
N ILE A 353 14.59 -1.26 21.07
CA ILE A 353 13.58 -1.88 21.93
C ILE A 353 14.15 -3.16 22.53
N TYR A 354 14.30 -3.16 23.84
CA TYR A 354 14.67 -4.36 24.59
C TYR A 354 13.44 -5.18 24.97
N LEU A 355 13.28 -6.35 24.35
CA LEU A 355 12.25 -7.32 24.68
C LEU A 355 12.79 -8.28 25.74
N THR A 356 12.49 -7.94 26.99
CA THR A 356 12.89 -8.71 28.18
C THR A 356 12.04 -9.97 28.39
N TYR A 357 12.39 -10.77 29.40
CA TYR A 357 11.59 -11.90 29.88
C TYR A 357 10.20 -11.47 30.35
N CYS A 358 9.29 -12.44 30.53
CA CYS A 358 7.90 -12.17 30.86
C CYS A 358 7.76 -11.40 32.17
N THR A 359 7.31 -10.15 32.07
CA THR A 359 7.00 -9.32 33.24
C THR A 359 5.63 -9.71 33.80
N PHE A 360 5.37 -9.37 35.07
CA PHE A 360 4.06 -9.66 35.65
C PHE A 360 2.89 -8.97 34.90
N SER A 361 3.14 -7.80 34.31
CA SER A 361 2.15 -7.11 33.46
C SER A 361 1.89 -7.87 32.16
N ALA A 362 2.94 -8.39 31.51
CA ALA A 362 2.80 -9.24 30.33
C ALA A 362 2.10 -10.57 30.68
N PHE A 363 2.47 -11.18 31.81
CA PHE A 363 1.82 -12.38 32.33
C PHE A 363 0.31 -12.19 32.55
N LYS A 364 -0.11 -11.08 33.17
CA LYS A 364 -1.54 -10.77 33.34
C LYS A 364 -2.27 -10.65 32.01
N GLN A 365 -1.64 -10.04 31.01
CA GLN A 365 -2.20 -9.93 29.67
C GLN A 365 -2.35 -11.31 29.01
N LEU A 366 -1.36 -12.20 29.15
CA LEU A 366 -1.43 -13.59 28.67
C LEU A 366 -2.52 -14.39 29.40
N ALA A 367 -2.54 -14.34 30.74
CA ALA A 367 -3.53 -15.05 31.56
C ALA A 367 -4.96 -14.60 31.22
N LEU A 368 -5.18 -13.30 31.03
CA LEU A 368 -6.47 -12.76 30.62
C LEU A 368 -6.88 -13.23 29.22
N ARG A 369 -5.93 -13.35 28.29
CA ARG A 369 -6.25 -13.73 26.90
C ARG A 369 -6.40 -15.24 26.70
N TYR A 370 -5.60 -16.05 27.37
CA TYR A 370 -5.61 -17.50 27.19
C TYR A 370 -6.54 -18.22 28.16
N LEU A 371 -6.70 -17.69 29.36
CA LEU A 371 -7.50 -18.33 30.41
C LEU A 371 -8.73 -17.49 30.80
N GLU A 372 -8.87 -16.27 30.27
CA GLU A 372 -9.95 -15.33 30.66
C GLU A 372 -9.93 -14.94 32.15
N ILE A 373 -8.76 -15.04 32.78
CA ILE A 373 -8.58 -14.75 34.22
C ILE A 373 -7.95 -13.36 34.40
N SER A 374 -8.68 -12.46 35.06
CA SER A 374 -8.21 -11.11 35.40
C SER A 374 -7.49 -11.05 36.75
N ASP A 375 -7.87 -11.89 37.71
CA ASP A 375 -7.25 -12.00 39.02
C ASP A 375 -7.31 -13.44 39.56
N HIS A 376 -6.29 -13.82 40.33
CA HIS A 376 -6.20 -15.15 40.94
C HIS A 376 -5.34 -15.11 42.21
N SER A 377 -5.66 -15.92 43.21
CA SER A 377 -4.93 -15.98 44.48
C SER A 377 -3.42 -16.25 44.33
N LEU A 378 -3.03 -16.99 43.29
CA LEU A 378 -1.64 -17.31 42.97
C LEU A 378 -0.87 -16.17 42.28
N PHE A 379 -1.53 -15.11 41.79
CA PHE A 379 -0.87 -14.03 41.04
C PHE A 379 0.22 -13.34 41.86
N HIS A 380 -0.01 -13.14 43.15
CA HIS A 380 1.00 -12.58 44.06
C HIS A 380 2.24 -13.48 44.20
N HIS A 381 2.07 -14.81 44.17
CA HIS A 381 3.20 -15.75 44.19
C HIS A 381 3.95 -15.74 42.86
N ILE A 382 3.22 -15.74 41.74
CA ILE A 382 3.79 -15.69 40.39
C ILE A 382 4.59 -14.40 40.18
N GLN A 383 4.08 -13.26 40.64
CA GLN A 383 4.79 -11.97 40.60
C GLN A 383 6.16 -12.03 41.28
N LYS A 384 6.29 -12.78 42.39
CA LYS A 384 7.57 -12.96 43.10
C LYS A 384 8.51 -13.97 42.44
N LEU A 385 7.98 -14.92 41.69
CA LEU A 385 8.75 -16.00 41.05
C LEU A 385 9.26 -15.61 39.65
N LEU A 386 8.50 -14.85 38.86
CA LEU A 386 8.85 -14.47 37.49
C LEU A 386 10.27 -13.87 37.34
N PRO A 387 10.72 -12.93 38.21
CA PRO A 387 12.07 -12.38 38.11
C PRO A 387 13.19 -13.41 38.37
N LYS A 388 12.90 -14.48 39.11
CA LYS A 388 13.89 -15.51 39.49
C LYS A 388 14.08 -16.55 38.40
N VAL A 389 12.99 -16.98 37.76
CA VAL A 389 13.00 -18.08 36.79
C VAL A 389 13.38 -17.60 35.38
N LYS A 390 13.16 -16.31 35.06
CA LYS A 390 13.43 -15.72 33.74
C LYS A 390 12.80 -16.53 32.60
N VAL A 391 11.47 -16.59 32.61
CA VAL A 391 10.67 -17.30 31.60
C VAL A 391 10.29 -16.33 30.48
N SER A 392 10.40 -16.78 29.22
CA SER A 392 9.98 -16.01 28.06
C SER A 392 8.45 -16.03 27.90
N PRO A 393 7.82 -14.99 27.32
CA PRO A 393 6.41 -15.02 26.96
C PRO A 393 5.98 -16.26 26.16
N ALA A 394 6.85 -16.77 25.28
CA ALA A 394 6.57 -17.99 24.51
C ALA A 394 6.57 -19.28 25.33
N GLU A 395 7.27 -19.33 26.47
CA GLU A 395 7.22 -20.46 27.40
C GLU A 395 6.05 -20.37 28.39
N VAL A 396 5.52 -19.16 28.61
CA VAL A 396 4.32 -18.92 29.43
C VAL A 396 3.04 -19.23 28.62
N ALA A 397 3.08 -18.97 27.32
CA ALA A 397 2.03 -19.29 26.36
C ALA A 397 1.91 -20.79 26.13
#